data_AF-A0A2M9TW71-F1
#
_entry.id   AF-A0A2M9TW71-F1
#
_cell.length_a   1.000
_cell.length_b   1.000
_cell.length_c   1.000
_cell.angle_alpha   90.00
_cell.angle_beta   90.00
_cell.angle_gamma   90.00
#
_symmetry.space_group_name_H-M   'P 1'
#
loop_
_entity.id
_entity.type
_entity.pdbx_description
1 polymer ?
#
loop_
_entity_poly.entity_id
_entity_poly.type
_entity_poly.pdbx_seq_one_letter_code
_entity_poly.pdbx_strand_id
1 'polypeptide(L)'
;MGKLVQIVEKLELATKKLVLKQQDLQKENQGLEKKIINKDDQINSLNQKIEKLQLENKNLKTANALLGSKDYKRETKLKINRLIKEIDECVVQLAD
;
A
#
# COMPACT_ATOMS: atom_id res chain seq x y z
N MET A 1 -34.24 27.64 52.48
CA MET A 1 -32.97 26.89 52.39
C MET A 1 -33.10 25.56 51.62
N GLY A 2 -34.10 24.71 51.87
CA GLY A 2 -34.18 23.37 51.24
C GLY A 2 -34.22 23.31 49.70
N LYS A 3 -34.85 24.28 49.00
CA LYS A 3 -34.87 24.31 47.53
C LYS A 3 -33.49 24.56 46.90
N LEU A 4 -32.66 25.39 47.53
CA LEU A 4 -31.31 25.70 47.02
C LEU A 4 -30.41 24.47 47.14
N VAL A 5 -30.50 23.76 48.27
CA VAL A 5 -29.76 22.51 48.52
C VAL A 5 -30.11 21.44 47.48
N GLN A 6 -31.41 21.24 47.18
CA GLN A 6 -31.84 20.29 46.15
C GLN A 6 -31.36 20.63 44.74
N ILE A 7 -31.27 21.92 44.40
CA ILE A 7 -30.75 22.35 43.10
C ILE A 7 -29.24 22.07 43.03
N VAL A 8 -28.50 22.35 44.09
CA VAL A 8 -27.06 22.08 44.17
C VAL A 8 -26.78 20.58 44.08
N GLU A 9 -27.55 19.73 44.76
CA GLU A 9 -27.43 18.26 44.67
C GLU A 9 -27.68 17.74 43.25
N LYS A 10 -28.72 18.25 42.57
CA LYS A 10 -29.01 17.89 41.17
C LYS A 10 -27.89 18.34 40.24
N LEU A 11 -27.36 19.54 40.47
CA LEU A 11 -26.24 20.06 39.69
C LEU A 11 -25.03 19.16 39.88
N GLU A 12 -24.66 18.83 41.12
CA GLU A 12 -23.50 17.99 41.44
C GLU A 12 -23.59 16.60 40.78
N LEU A 13 -24.78 15.96 40.81
CA LEU A 13 -25.03 14.70 40.12
C LEU A 13 -24.87 14.83 38.59
N ALA A 14 -25.38 15.91 38.00
CA ALA A 14 -25.25 16.15 36.56
C ALA A 14 -23.79 16.39 36.18
N THR A 15 -23.04 17.17 36.96
CA THR A 15 -21.62 17.44 36.72
C THR A 15 -20.79 16.16 36.83
N LYS A 16 -21.04 15.31 37.84
CA LYS A 16 -20.36 14.01 37.98
C LYS A 16 -20.60 13.11 36.77
N LYS A 17 -21.84 13.01 36.30
CA LYS A 17 -22.18 12.24 35.09
C LYS A 17 -21.50 12.78 33.84
N LEU A 18 -21.44 14.11 33.71
CA LEU A 18 -20.78 14.76 32.58
C LEU A 18 -19.28 14.46 32.56
N VAL A 19 -18.61 14.57 33.71
CA VAL A 19 -17.18 14.27 33.84
C VAL A 19 -16.86 12.81 33.51
N LEU A 20 -17.67 11.87 34.01
CA LEU A 20 -17.49 10.44 33.68
C LEU A 20 -17.63 10.19 32.18
N LYS A 21 -18.67 10.75 31.55
CA LYS A 21 -18.88 10.58 30.11
C LYS A 21 -17.76 11.22 29.29
N GLN A 22 -17.23 12.37 29.74
CA GLN A 22 -16.08 13.01 29.10
C GLN A 22 -14.84 12.12 29.18
N GLN A 23 -14.57 11.51 30.34
CA GLN A 23 -13.44 10.59 30.52
C GLN A 23 -13.57 9.34 29.64
N ASP A 24 -14.77 8.77 29.53
CA ASP A 24 -15.02 7.61 28.69
C ASP A 24 -14.81 7.94 27.21
N LEU A 25 -15.36 9.07 26.74
CA LEU A 25 -15.14 9.55 25.37
C LEU A 25 -13.66 9.83 25.09
N GLN A 26 -12.93 10.39 26.06
CA GLN A 26 -11.50 10.65 25.90
C GLN A 26 -10.69 9.35 25.77
N LYS A 27 -11.03 8.31 26.55
CA LYS A 27 -10.42 6.98 26.43
C LYS A 27 -10.74 6.33 25.08
N GLU A 28 -12.00 6.42 24.64
CA GLU A 28 -12.42 5.88 23.35
C GLU A 28 -11.68 6.58 22.20
N ASN A 29 -11.59 7.91 22.23
CA ASN A 29 -10.89 8.68 21.21
C ASN A 29 -9.40 8.31 21.14
N GLN A 30 -8.72 8.19 22.28
CA GLN A 30 -7.33 7.69 22.33
C GLN A 30 -7.20 6.28 21.76
N GLY A 31 -8.19 5.41 21.99
CA GLY A 31 -8.24 4.07 21.43
C GLY A 31 -8.41 4.07 19.90
N LEU A 32 -9.25 4.97 19.38
CA LEU A 32 -9.47 5.16 17.95
C LEU A 32 -8.23 5.74 17.26
N GLU A 33 -7.58 6.75 17.84
CA GLU A 33 -6.32 7.32 17.32
C GLU A 33 -5.23 6.26 17.19
N LYS A 34 -5.05 5.39 18.19
CA LYS A 34 -4.11 4.27 18.11
C LYS A 34 -4.47 3.27 17.00
N LYS A 35 -5.76 2.99 16.80
CA LYS A 35 -6.21 2.10 15.72
C LYS A 35 -5.93 2.71 14.36
N ILE A 36 -6.10 4.02 14.20
CA ILE A 36 -5.79 4.74 12.96
C ILE A 36 -4.31 4.60 12.62
N ILE A 37 -3.42 4.93 13.57
CA ILE A 37 -1.96 4.82 13.38
C ILE A 37 -1.58 3.39 12.98
N ASN A 38 -2.07 2.39 13.70
CA ASN A 38 -1.79 0.98 13.36
C ASN A 38 -2.31 0.59 11.97
N LYS A 39 -3.44 1.14 11.54
CA LYS A 39 -4.01 0.88 10.21
C LYS A 39 -3.19 1.54 9.11
N ASP A 40 -2.73 2.76 9.33
CA ASP A 40 -1.86 3.47 8.39
C ASP A 40 -0.52 2.73 8.22
N ASP A 41 0.08 2.25 9.31
CA ASP A 41 1.29 1.43 9.24
C ASP A 41 1.07 0.12 8.46
N GLN A 42 -0.08 -0.54 8.68
CA GLN A 42 -0.46 -1.74 7.91
C GLN A 42 -0.62 -1.43 6.42
N ILE A 43 -1.28 -0.32 6.08
CA ILE A 43 -1.47 0.11 4.68
C ILE A 43 -0.12 0.38 4.02
N ASN A 44 0.78 1.09 4.69
CA ASN A 44 2.11 1.39 4.20
C ASN A 44 2.92 0.11 3.93
N SER A 45 2.89 -0.84 4.88
CA SER A 45 3.55 -2.15 4.71
C SER A 45 2.98 -2.95 3.54
N LEU A 46 1.66 -2.96 3.38
CA LEU A 46 0.99 -3.65 2.28
C LEU A 46 1.32 -3.01 0.92
N ASN A 47 1.35 -1.68 0.84
CA ASN A 47 1.72 -0.97 -0.38
C ASN A 47 3.15 -1.29 -0.83
N GLN A 48 4.12 -1.29 0.09
CA GLN A 48 5.50 -1.69 -0.20
C GLN A 48 5.57 -3.13 -0.73
N LYS A 49 4.78 -4.03 -0.15
CA LYS A 49 4.72 -5.43 -0.60
C LYS A 49 4.10 -5.54 -2.00
N ILE A 50 3.06 -4.76 -2.29
CA ILE A 50 2.44 -4.70 -3.61
C ILE A 50 3.44 -4.21 -4.65
N GLU A 51 4.15 -3.12 -4.38
CA GLU A 51 5.18 -2.58 -5.30
C GLU A 51 6.27 -3.61 -5.59
N LYS A 52 6.76 -4.31 -4.55
CA LYS A 52 7.74 -5.37 -4.72
C LYS A 52 7.22 -6.51 -5.61
N LEU A 53 6.00 -6.98 -5.36
CA LEU A 53 5.39 -8.05 -6.15
C LEU A 53 5.12 -7.62 -7.59
N GLN A 54 4.75 -6.36 -7.82
CA GLN A 54 4.59 -5.81 -9.17
C GLN A 54 5.92 -5.79 -9.92
N LEU A 55 7.01 -5.39 -9.25
CA LEU A 55 8.34 -5.41 -9.83
C LEU A 55 8.79 -6.84 -10.17
N GLU A 56 8.63 -7.78 -9.24
CA GLU A 56 8.92 -9.20 -9.47
C GLU A 56 8.10 -9.77 -10.65
N ASN A 57 6.81 -9.47 -10.72
CA ASN A 57 5.95 -9.90 -11.81
C ASN A 57 6.41 -9.33 -13.16
N LYS A 58 6.78 -8.04 -13.21
CA LYS A 58 7.32 -7.39 -14.40
C LYS A 58 8.62 -8.05 -14.85
N ASN A 59 9.52 -8.35 -13.91
CA ASN A 59 10.78 -9.02 -14.20
C ASN A 59 10.54 -10.42 -14.77
N LEU A 60 9.62 -11.20 -14.18
CA LEU A 60 9.24 -12.52 -14.66
C LEU A 60 8.62 -12.47 -16.06
N LYS A 61 7.73 -11.51 -16.33
CA LYS A 61 7.16 -11.29 -17.68
C LYS A 61 8.25 -10.96 -18.70
N THR A 62 9.19 -10.11 -18.32
CA THR A 62 10.32 -9.73 -19.18
C THR A 62 11.22 -10.93 -19.46
N ALA A 63 11.56 -11.73 -18.45
CA ALA A 63 12.32 -12.97 -18.62
C ALA A 63 11.58 -13.97 -19.53
N ASN A 64 10.27 -14.16 -19.33
CA ASN A 64 9.45 -15.04 -20.17
C ASN A 64 9.38 -14.57 -21.62
N ALA A 65 9.31 -13.26 -21.86
CA ALA A 65 9.37 -12.70 -23.20
C ALA A 65 10.73 -12.92 -23.84
N LEU A 66 11.84 -12.68 -23.12
CA LEU A 66 13.20 -12.91 -23.62
C LEU A 66 13.46 -14.39 -23.96
N LEU A 67 12.91 -15.32 -23.18
CA LEU A 67 13.02 -16.76 -23.42
C LEU A 67 12.11 -17.24 -24.56
N GLY A 68 11.34 -16.36 -25.20
CA GLY A 68 10.50 -16.72 -26.34
C GLY A 68 9.39 -17.69 -25.97
N SER A 69 8.75 -17.49 -24.80
CA SER A 69 7.62 -18.31 -24.36
C SER A 69 6.49 -18.33 -25.40
N LYS A 70 5.52 -19.25 -25.25
CA LYS A 70 4.45 -19.49 -26.24
C LYS A 70 3.75 -18.20 -26.69
N ASP A 71 3.56 -17.25 -25.76
CA ASP A 71 2.88 -15.98 -26.01
C ASP A 71 3.77 -14.94 -26.71
N TYR A 72 5.10 -15.00 -26.50
CA TYR A 72 6.07 -14.05 -27.07
C TYR A 72 6.92 -14.64 -28.21
N LYS A 73 6.64 -15.89 -28.62
CA LYS A 73 7.43 -16.65 -29.60
C LYS A 73 7.61 -15.91 -30.92
N ARG A 74 6.53 -15.32 -31.46
CA ARG A 74 6.55 -14.57 -32.73
C ARG A 74 7.42 -13.32 -32.62
N GLU A 75 7.22 -12.53 -31.56
CA GLU A 75 7.91 -11.27 -31.35
C GLU A 75 9.41 -11.51 -31.09
N THR A 76 9.74 -12.53 -30.30
CA THR A 76 11.11 -12.96 -30.02
C THR A 76 11.81 -13.44 -31.28
N LYS A 77 11.14 -14.23 -32.12
CA LYS A 77 11.69 -14.68 -33.41
C LYS A 77 12.02 -13.50 -34.34
N LEU A 78 11.13 -12.52 -34.44
CA LEU A 78 11.38 -11.32 -35.25
C LEU A 78 12.60 -10.54 -34.75
N LYS A 79 12.74 -10.42 -33.43
CA LYS A 79 13.85 -9.70 -32.81
C LYS A 79 15.19 -10.43 -33.00
N ILE A 80 15.22 -11.75 -32.85
CA ILE A 80 16.39 -12.59 -33.16
C ILE A 80 16.77 -12.47 -34.63
N ASN A 81 15.81 -12.58 -35.55
CA ASN A 81 16.08 -12.47 -36.98
C ASN A 81 16.68 -11.11 -37.37
N ARG A 82 16.22 -10.03 -36.72
CA ARG A 82 16.79 -8.70 -36.91
C ARG A 82 18.23 -8.63 -36.39
N LEU A 83 18.49 -9.15 -35.19
CA LEU A 83 19.85 -9.18 -34.61
C LEU A 83 20.82 -10.00 -35.46
N ILE A 84 20.40 -11.14 -36.00
CA ILE A 84 21.22 -11.93 -36.93
C ILE A 84 21.60 -11.10 -38.15
N LYS A 85 20.64 -10.40 -38.75
CA LYS A 85 20.89 -9.54 -39.90
C LYS A 85 21.86 -8.40 -39.58
N GLU A 86 21.71 -7.76 -38.42
CA GLU A 86 22.63 -6.72 -37.95
C GLU A 86 24.05 -7.28 -37.71
N ILE A 87 24.17 -8.52 -37.20
CA ILE A 87 25.45 -9.22 -37.06
C ILE A 87 26.05 -9.51 -38.45
N ASP A 88 25.27 -10.04 -39.38
CA ASP A 88 25.73 -10.33 -40.75
C ASP A 88 26.25 -9.04 -41.43
N GLU A 89 25.55 -7.92 -41.26
CA GLU A 89 25.97 -6.61 -41.76
C GLU A 89 27.30 -6.16 -41.13
N CYS A 90 27.48 -6.32 -39.82
CA CYS A 90 28.75 -6.04 -39.14
C CYS A 90 29.89 -6.96 -39.59
N VAL A 91 29.62 -8.24 -39.83
CA VAL A 91 30.63 -9.21 -40.29
C VAL A 91 31.13 -8.83 -41.68
N VAL A 92 30.23 -8.41 -42.59
CA VAL A 92 30.61 -7.91 -43.91
C VAL A 92 31.49 -6.66 -43.79
N GLN A 93 31.10 -5.69 -42.94
CA GLN A 93 31.89 -4.47 -42.70
C GLN A 93 33.29 -4.72 -42.11
N LEU A 94 33.52 -5.85 -41.44
CA LEU A 94 34.81 -6.24 -40.88
C LEU A 94 35.66 -7.08 -41.85
N ALA A 95 35.05 -7.64 -42.88
CA ALA A 95 35.71 -8.47 -43.89
C ALA A 95 36.21 -7.64 -45.08
N ASP A 96 35.64 -6.44 -45.28
CA ASP A 96 36.17 -5.35 -46.12
C ASP A 96 37.25 -4.54 -45.37
#